data_AF-A0A4X1VTF6-F1
#
_entry.id   AF-A0A4X1VTF6-F1
#
_cell.length_a   1.000
_cell.length_b   1.000
_cell.length_c   1.000
_cell.angle_alpha   90.00
_cell.angle_beta   90.00
_cell.angle_gamma   90.00
#
_symmetry.space_group_name_H-M   'P 1'
#
loop_
_entity.id
_entity.type
_entity.pdbx_description
1 polymer ?
#
loop_
_entity_poly.entity_id
_entity_poly.type
_entity_poly.pdbx_seq_one_letter_code
_entity_poly.pdbx_strand_id
1 'polypeptide(L)'
;MSSKTKKRVVLPTRPAPPTVEQILEDVRGAPAEDPVFTALAPEDSPGPSWRAEDAEAQREQLYQQSRDYVATNQRLRQAGAQLKQKCEGLRQAGEDLELDVSQVGQVALPGAVVASSG
;
A
#
# COMPACT_ATOMS: atom_id res chain seq x y z
N MET A 1 -39.39 69.19 44.40
CA MET A 1 -38.94 69.59 43.05
C MET A 1 -37.41 69.61 43.03
N SER A 2 -36.73 68.54 42.59
CA SER A 2 -35.27 68.58 42.40
C SER A 2 -34.86 67.76 41.18
N SER A 3 -34.55 68.44 40.09
CA SER A 3 -34.10 67.84 38.82
C SER A 3 -32.58 67.66 38.85
N LYS A 4 -32.10 66.42 38.96
CA LYS A 4 -30.66 66.13 38.86
C LYS A 4 -30.21 66.27 37.40
N THR A 5 -29.30 67.20 37.14
CA THR A 5 -28.67 67.41 35.82
C THR A 5 -27.71 66.25 35.52
N LYS A 6 -27.99 65.46 34.48
CA LYS A 6 -27.08 64.39 34.01
C LYS A 6 -25.91 65.03 33.27
N LYS A 7 -24.70 65.00 33.87
CA LYS A 7 -23.47 65.36 33.16
C LYS A 7 -23.24 64.34 32.05
N ARG A 8 -23.31 64.78 30.79
CA ARG A 8 -22.96 63.98 29.63
C ARG A 8 -21.46 63.70 29.71
N VAL A 9 -21.10 62.45 29.97
CA VAL A 9 -19.72 61.98 29.85
C VAL A 9 -19.39 62.02 28.36
N VAL A 10 -18.59 63.01 27.96
CA VAL A 10 -18.09 63.11 26.59
C VAL A 10 -16.91 62.15 26.48
N LEU A 11 -17.10 61.06 25.73
CA LEU A 11 -16.01 60.15 25.44
C LEU A 11 -14.97 60.85 24.56
N PRO A 12 -13.67 60.59 24.76
CA PRO A 12 -12.66 61.07 23.84
C PRO A 12 -12.96 60.56 22.43
N THR A 13 -12.73 61.43 21.45
CA THR A 13 -12.92 61.10 20.04
C THR A 13 -11.92 60.04 19.61
N ARG A 14 -12.39 59.03 18.86
CA ARG A 14 -11.51 58.04 18.24
C ARG A 14 -10.51 58.75 17.31
N PRO A 15 -9.23 58.34 17.30
CA PRO A 15 -8.29 58.83 16.31
C PRO A 15 -8.77 58.53 14.88
N ALA A 16 -8.33 59.34 13.93
CA ALA A 16 -8.55 59.05 12.52
C ALA A 16 -7.91 57.69 12.15
N PRO A 17 -8.50 56.94 11.22
CA PRO A 17 -7.85 55.75 10.69
C PRO A 17 -6.51 56.14 10.03
N PRO A 18 -5.53 55.22 9.99
CA PRO A 18 -4.24 55.48 9.36
C PRO A 18 -4.41 55.77 7.87
N THR A 19 -3.50 56.57 7.32
CA THR A 19 -3.45 56.82 5.87
C THR A 19 -2.76 55.68 5.14
N VAL A 20 -2.95 55.61 3.82
CA VAL A 20 -2.32 54.58 2.97
C VAL A 20 -0.80 54.68 3.04
N GLU A 21 -0.27 55.89 3.11
CA GLU A 21 1.17 56.17 3.16
C GLU A 21 1.80 55.58 4.43
N GLN A 22 1.11 55.70 5.57
CA GLN A 22 1.56 55.15 6.85
C GLN A 22 1.57 53.62 6.83
N ILE A 23 0.52 53.02 6.25
CA ILE A 23 0.45 51.57 6.09
C ILE A 23 1.61 51.08 5.22
N LEU A 24 1.90 51.78 4.12
CA LEU A 24 2.99 51.40 3.23
C LEU A 24 4.37 51.64 3.85
N GLU A 25 4.52 52.62 4.74
CA GLU A 25 5.74 52.83 5.53
C GLU A 25 5.97 51.67 6.50
N ASP A 26 4.94 51.27 7.26
CA ASP A 26 5.01 50.13 8.17
C ASP A 26 5.35 48.83 7.43
N VAL A 27 4.73 48.61 6.26
CA VAL A 27 5.01 47.43 5.41
C VAL A 27 6.44 47.45 4.89
N ARG A 28 6.99 48.61 4.50
CA ARG A 28 8.40 48.71 4.05
C ARG A 28 9.40 48.58 5.20
N GLY A 29 9.02 48.97 6.41
CA GLY A 29 9.86 48.89 7.60
C GLY A 29 9.84 47.53 8.30
N ALA A 30 8.87 46.67 7.97
CA ALA A 30 8.73 45.36 8.56
C ALA A 30 9.88 44.40 8.13
N PRO A 31 10.35 43.52 9.03
CA PRO A 31 11.42 42.57 8.72
C PRO A 31 10.95 41.52 7.70
N ALA A 32 11.89 40.91 6.97
CA ALA A 32 11.57 39.90 5.97
C ALA A 32 10.93 38.64 6.60
N GLU A 33 11.21 38.39 7.87
CA GLU A 33 10.69 37.28 8.67
C GLU A 33 9.29 37.55 9.24
N ASP A 34 8.71 38.73 9.02
CA ASP A 34 7.38 39.07 9.50
C ASP A 34 6.33 38.07 8.96
N PRO A 35 5.42 37.55 9.81
CA PRO A 35 4.31 36.69 9.39
C PRO A 35 3.49 37.23 8.20
N VAL A 36 3.38 38.54 8.04
CA VAL A 36 2.70 39.16 6.89
C VAL A 36 3.34 38.75 5.56
N PHE A 37 4.66 38.53 5.54
CA PHE A 37 5.41 38.12 4.35
C PHE A 37 5.70 36.62 4.31
N THR A 38 5.85 35.97 5.47
CA THR A 38 6.19 34.54 5.56
C THR A 38 4.98 33.61 5.55
N ALA A 39 3.78 34.06 5.95
CA ALA A 39 2.58 33.20 5.97
C ALA A 39 2.15 32.67 4.59
N LEU A 40 2.58 33.34 3.51
CA LEU A 40 2.38 32.89 2.13
C LEU A 40 3.66 32.39 1.47
N ALA A 41 4.80 32.54 2.14
CA ALA A 41 6.03 31.90 1.69
C ALA A 41 5.85 30.39 1.87
N PRO A 42 6.12 29.56 0.85
CA PRO A 42 6.28 28.14 1.06
C PRO A 42 7.41 28.00 2.08
N GLU A 43 7.07 27.54 3.28
CA GLU A 43 8.03 27.23 4.34
C GLU A 43 9.27 26.59 3.71
N ASP A 44 10.47 27.06 4.07
CA ASP A 44 11.76 26.40 3.80
C ASP A 44 11.86 25.06 4.57
N SER A 45 10.84 24.22 4.44
CA SER A 45 10.98 22.77 4.53
C SER A 45 11.82 22.32 3.33
N PRO A 46 12.65 21.27 3.46
CA PRO A 46 13.23 20.63 2.28
C PRO A 46 12.08 20.37 1.31
N GLY A 47 12.15 21.00 0.13
CA GLY A 47 10.97 21.34 -0.65
C GLY A 47 10.04 20.16 -0.97
N PRO A 48 8.81 20.43 -1.44
CA PRO A 48 7.84 19.40 -1.81
C PRO A 48 8.38 18.36 -2.81
N SER A 49 9.49 18.63 -3.50
CA SER A 49 10.17 17.69 -4.40
C SER A 49 10.73 16.46 -3.66
N TRP A 50 11.51 16.61 -2.58
CA TRP A 50 12.14 15.45 -1.91
C TRP A 50 11.10 14.49 -1.33
N ARG A 51 10.06 15.04 -0.69
CA ARG A 51 8.96 14.25 -0.12
C ARG A 51 8.07 13.61 -1.20
N ALA A 52 7.96 14.24 -2.37
CA ALA A 52 7.24 13.66 -3.52
C ALA A 52 8.05 12.57 -4.22
N GLU A 53 9.36 12.78 -4.40
CA GLU A 53 10.31 11.79 -4.96
C GLU A 53 10.37 10.54 -4.09
N ASP A 54 10.44 10.69 -2.76
CA ASP A 54 10.41 9.55 -1.83
C ASP A 54 9.08 8.78 -1.92
N ALA A 55 7.96 9.48 -2.09
CA ALA A 55 6.64 8.87 -2.26
C ALA A 55 6.50 8.15 -3.61
N GLU A 56 7.10 8.67 -4.67
CA GLU A 56 7.13 8.04 -5.99
C GLU A 56 8.04 6.81 -6.00
N ALA A 57 9.23 6.91 -5.41
CA ALA A 57 10.14 5.79 -5.23
C ALA A 57 9.49 4.65 -4.42
N GLN A 58 8.76 4.99 -3.36
CA GLN A 58 8.01 4.00 -2.57
C GLN A 58 6.89 3.33 -3.39
N ARG A 59 6.18 4.08 -4.23
CA ARG A 59 5.14 3.53 -5.12
C ARG A 59 5.74 2.59 -6.17
N GLU A 60 6.85 2.98 -6.77
CA GLU A 60 7.56 2.15 -7.75
C GLU A 60 8.08 0.85 -7.11
N GLN A 61 8.62 0.93 -5.89
CA GLN A 61 9.04 -0.24 -5.13
C GLN A 61 7.86 -1.21 -4.88
N LEU A 62 6.70 -0.69 -4.45
CA LEU A 62 5.51 -1.50 -4.23
C LEU A 62 4.99 -2.11 -5.53
N TYR A 63 5.03 -1.37 -6.62
CA TYR A 63 4.67 -1.86 -7.94
C TYR A 63 5.57 -3.02 -8.37
N GLN A 64 6.88 -2.87 -8.23
CA GLN A 64 7.84 -3.91 -8.56
C GLN A 64 7.64 -5.16 -7.68
N GLN A 65 7.43 -4.97 -6.37
CA GLN A 65 7.13 -6.07 -5.45
C GLN A 65 5.85 -6.82 -5.86
N SER A 66 4.80 -6.09 -6.26
CA SER A 66 3.56 -6.68 -6.74
C SER A 66 3.78 -7.52 -8.00
N ARG A 67 4.59 -7.01 -8.95
CA ARG A 67 4.94 -7.74 -10.17
C ARG A 67 5.70 -9.03 -9.87
N ASP A 68 6.70 -8.96 -8.99
CA ASP A 68 7.51 -10.12 -8.60
C ASP A 68 6.68 -11.18 -7.89
N TYR A 69 5.75 -10.74 -7.04
CA TYR A 69 4.77 -11.61 -6.38
C TYR A 69 3.90 -12.33 -7.41
N VAL A 70 3.31 -11.60 -8.36
CA VAL A 70 2.44 -12.18 -9.40
C VAL A 70 3.21 -13.17 -10.28
N ALA A 71 4.42 -12.83 -10.72
CA ALA A 71 5.26 -13.71 -11.53
C ALA A 71 5.62 -15.00 -10.78
N THR A 72 5.95 -14.88 -9.49
CA THR A 72 6.25 -16.04 -8.64
C THR A 72 5.02 -16.90 -8.40
N ASN A 73 3.86 -16.29 -8.18
CA ASN A 73 2.61 -17.02 -8.01
C ASN A 73 2.23 -17.80 -9.27
N GLN A 74 2.40 -17.20 -10.46
CA GLN A 74 2.18 -17.89 -11.74
C GLN A 74 3.09 -19.11 -11.89
N ARG A 75 4.39 -18.99 -11.58
CA ARG A 75 5.33 -20.11 -11.59
C ARG A 75 4.92 -21.22 -10.62
N LEU A 76 4.49 -20.88 -9.41
CA LEU A 76 4.01 -21.84 -8.43
C LEU A 76 2.76 -22.58 -8.91
N ARG A 77 1.81 -21.88 -9.55
CA ARG A 77 0.61 -22.51 -10.11
C ARG A 77 0.94 -23.49 -11.22
N GLN A 78 1.88 -23.14 -12.11
CA GLN A 78 2.37 -24.03 -13.16
C GLN A 78 3.06 -25.26 -12.59
N ALA A 79 3.98 -25.08 -11.63
CA ALA A 79 4.66 -26.18 -10.96
C ALA A 79 3.67 -27.11 -10.23
N GLY A 80 2.67 -26.52 -9.55
CA GLY A 80 1.60 -27.28 -8.90
C GLY A 80 0.75 -28.09 -9.88
N ALA A 81 0.41 -27.52 -11.04
CA ALA A 81 -0.31 -28.26 -12.09
C ALA A 81 0.51 -29.43 -12.65
N GLN A 82 1.80 -29.20 -12.93
CA GLN A 82 2.71 -30.27 -13.39
C GLN A 82 2.88 -31.37 -12.34
N LEU A 83 2.97 -31.00 -11.06
CA LEU A 83 3.07 -31.97 -9.98
C LEU A 83 1.81 -32.83 -9.89
N LYS A 84 0.62 -32.22 -9.99
CA LYS A 84 -0.65 -32.97 -10.00
C LYS A 84 -0.70 -33.98 -11.15
N GLN A 85 -0.35 -33.55 -12.36
CA GLN A 85 -0.29 -34.43 -13.53
C GLN A 85 0.65 -35.62 -13.32
N LYS A 86 1.84 -35.39 -12.74
CA LYS A 86 2.80 -36.46 -12.43
C LYS A 86 2.26 -37.42 -11.37
N CYS A 87 1.61 -36.91 -10.32
CA CYS A 87 1.00 -37.75 -9.29
C CYS A 87 -0.12 -38.63 -9.85
N GLU A 88 -0.95 -38.09 -10.75
CA GLU A 88 -1.99 -38.86 -11.44
C GLU A 88 -1.38 -39.95 -12.32
N GLY A 89 -0.34 -39.62 -13.10
CA GLY A 89 0.38 -40.60 -13.92
C GLY A 89 1.02 -41.73 -13.09
N LEU A 90 1.62 -41.39 -11.95
CA LEU A 90 2.18 -42.39 -11.03
C LEU A 90 1.10 -43.26 -10.38
N ARG A 91 -0.07 -42.70 -10.06
CA ARG A 91 -1.20 -43.46 -9.53
C ARG A 91 -1.68 -44.48 -10.56
N GLN A 92 -1.92 -44.05 -11.80
CA GLN A 92 -2.33 -44.95 -12.88
C GLN A 92 -1.31 -46.06 -13.11
N ALA A 93 -0.02 -45.72 -13.21
CA ALA A 93 1.04 -46.71 -13.38
C ALA A 93 1.11 -47.71 -12.21
N GLY A 94 0.78 -47.28 -10.99
CA GLY A 94 0.68 -48.15 -9.82
C GLY A 94 -0.52 -49.11 -9.91
N GLU A 95 -1.68 -48.62 -10.33
CA GLU A 95 -2.88 -49.45 -10.55
C GLU A 95 -2.63 -50.49 -11.65
N ASP A 96 -2.05 -50.09 -12.78
CA ASP A 96 -1.69 -50.99 -13.87
C ASP A 96 -0.71 -52.07 -13.39
N LEU A 97 0.30 -51.69 -12.61
CA LEU A 97 1.26 -52.63 -12.05
C LEU A 97 0.60 -53.64 -11.09
N GLU A 98 -0.37 -53.20 -10.27
CA GLU A 98 -1.10 -54.09 -9.36
C GLU A 98 -1.95 -55.12 -10.12
N LEU A 99 -2.56 -54.71 -11.24
CA LEU A 99 -3.28 -55.60 -12.14
C LEU A 99 -2.34 -56.63 -12.79
N ASP A 100 -1.18 -56.19 -13.27
CA ASP A 100 -0.17 -57.06 -13.89
C ASP A 100 0.36 -58.09 -12.90
N VAL A 101 0.69 -57.66 -11.68
CA VAL A 101 1.15 -58.56 -10.60
C VAL A 101 0.06 -59.58 -10.25
N SER A 102 -1.19 -59.14 -10.16
CA SER A 102 -2.33 -60.03 -9.89
C SER A 102 -2.52 -61.08 -10.99
N GLN A 103 -2.41 -60.68 -12.27
CA GLN A 103 -2.49 -61.62 -13.39
C GLN A 103 -1.34 -62.63 -13.37
N VAL A 104 -0.10 -62.19 -13.16
CA VAL A 104 1.06 -63.10 -13.07
C VAL A 104 0.90 -64.08 -11.89
N GLY A 105 0.42 -63.62 -10.74
CA GLY A 105 0.11 -64.48 -9.60
C GLY A 105 -0.92 -65.56 -9.94
N GLN A 106 -1.99 -65.18 -10.65
CA GLN A 106 -3.05 -66.10 -11.09
C GLN A 106 -2.63 -67.06 -12.21
N VAL A 107 -1.58 -66.75 -12.97
CA VAL A 107 -1.02 -67.64 -14.01
C VAL A 107 0.07 -68.55 -13.44
N ALA A 108 0.76 -68.15 -12.37
CA ALA A 108 1.79 -68.95 -11.70
C ALA A 108 1.22 -69.99 -10.71
N LEU A 109 0.07 -69.71 -10.08
CA LEU A 109 -0.58 -70.60 -9.09
C LEU A 109 -1.47 -71.76 -9.62
N PRO A 110 -2.01 -71.80 -10.86
CA PRO A 110 -2.86 -72.88 -11.33
C PRO A 110 -2.07 -74.14 -11.73
N GLY A 111 -0.74 -74.07 -11.85
CA GLY A 111 0.12 -75.21 -12.16
C GLY A 111 0.47 -76.10 -10.96
N ALA A 112 0.27 -75.63 -9.72
CA ALA A 112 0.69 -76.38 -8.51
C ALA A 112 -0.37 -77.35 -7.97
N VAL A 113 -1.65 -77.20 -8.35
CA VAL A 113 -2.75 -77.98 -7.74
C VAL A 113 -3.01 -79.30 -8.46
N VAL A 114 -2.50 -79.50 -9.69
CA VAL A 114 -2.75 -80.73 -10.47
C VAL A 114 -1.72 -81.85 -10.20
N ALA A 115 -0.59 -81.57 -9.54
CA ALA A 115 0.49 -82.54 -9.35
C ALA A 115 0.44 -83.34 -8.02
N SER A 116 -0.63 -83.25 -7.21
CA SER A 116 -0.73 -83.94 -5.91
C SER A 116 -1.89 -84.94 -5.83
N SER A 117 -2.22 -85.61 -6.93
CA SER A 117 -3.13 -86.77 -6.94
C SER A 117 -2.51 -87.89 -7.78
N GLY A 118 -1.60 -88.63 -7.18
CA GLY A 118 -0.94 -89.81 -7.75
C GLY A 118 -0.29 -90.64 -6.66
#